data_AF-A0A1G2ZAJ5-F1
#
_entry.id   AF-A0A1G2ZAJ5-F1
#
_cell.length_a   1.000
_cell.length_b   1.000
_cell.length_c   1.000
_cell.angle_alpha   90.00
_cell.angle_beta   90.00
_cell.angle_gamma   90.00
#
_symmetry.space_group_name_H-M   'P 1'
#
loop_
_entity.id
_entity.type
_entity.pdbx_description
1 polymer ?
#
loop_
_entity_poly.entity_id
_entity_poly.type
_entity_poly.pdbx_seq_one_letter_code
_entity_poly.pdbx_strand_id
1 'polypeptide(L)'
;MTLVEILVVLAVIAMLAGMVLVVTLRVENQSSEATVANVFALLRSALREYYDFTGGFPDPNDAGNRIERMYAALESVPASRELLRGIDSILVQRLDDPRTAKMYDPWGTRFDYLYDSEDDSFPTLVSAGPDKKFGTADDIRSKGK
;
A
#
# COMPACT_ATOMS: atom_id res chain seq x y z
N MET A 1 -47.70 -21.33 -8.78
CA MET A 1 -46.73 -20.59 -7.95
C MET A 1 -47.11 -20.79 -6.50
N THR A 2 -46.37 -21.65 -5.81
CA THR A 2 -46.65 -21.97 -4.40
C THR A 2 -45.65 -21.27 -3.48
N LEU A 3 -46.03 -21.07 -2.19
CA LEU A 3 -45.14 -20.47 -1.19
C LEU A 3 -43.82 -21.26 -1.03
N VAL A 4 -43.87 -22.58 -1.21
CA VAL A 4 -42.69 -23.47 -1.16
C VAL A 4 -41.72 -23.17 -2.30
N GLU A 5 -42.24 -22.89 -3.49
CA GLU A 5 -41.47 -22.59 -4.70
C GLU A 5 -40.69 -21.27 -4.57
N ILE A 6 -41.33 -20.22 -4.01
CA ILE A 6 -40.68 -18.94 -3.74
C ILE A 6 -39.63 -19.08 -2.61
N LEU A 7 -39.88 -19.92 -1.60
CA LEU A 7 -38.95 -20.17 -0.49
C LEU A 7 -37.65 -20.84 -0.95
N VAL A 8 -37.74 -21.85 -1.82
CA VAL A 8 -36.55 -22.53 -2.38
C VAL A 8 -35.73 -21.58 -3.23
N VAL A 9 -36.39 -20.74 -4.04
CA VAL A 9 -35.71 -19.75 -4.88
C VAL A 9 -34.96 -18.71 -4.02
N LEU A 10 -35.59 -18.18 -2.97
CA LEU A 10 -34.93 -17.24 -2.06
C LEU A 10 -33.74 -17.85 -1.32
N ALA A 11 -33.84 -19.13 -0.91
CA ALA A 11 -32.74 -19.84 -0.26
C ALA A 11 -31.53 -20.00 -1.20
N VAL A 12 -31.76 -20.37 -2.47
CA VAL A 12 -30.69 -20.51 -3.47
C VAL A 12 -30.07 -19.15 -3.80
N ILE A 13 -30.88 -18.09 -3.97
CA ILE A 13 -30.38 -16.73 -4.25
C ILE A 13 -29.54 -16.22 -3.08
N ALA A 14 -29.99 -16.40 -1.83
CA ALA A 14 -29.24 -15.98 -0.65
C ALA A 14 -27.90 -16.73 -0.53
N MET A 15 -27.89 -18.04 -0.82
CA MET A 15 -26.67 -18.85 -0.83
C MET A 15 -25.69 -18.39 -1.92
N LEU A 16 -26.17 -18.15 -3.14
CA LEU A 16 -25.35 -17.68 -4.26
C LEU A 16 -24.81 -16.27 -4.02
N ALA A 17 -25.65 -15.35 -3.54
CA ALA A 17 -25.24 -13.98 -3.20
C ALA A 17 -24.18 -13.98 -2.09
N GLY A 18 -24.35 -14.81 -1.06
CA GLY A 18 -23.36 -14.97 0.00
C GLY A 18 -22.03 -15.52 -0.50
N MET A 19 -22.06 -16.51 -1.40
CA MET A 19 -20.84 -17.10 -1.97
C MET A 19 -20.08 -16.10 -2.87
N VAL A 20 -20.79 -15.30 -3.65
CA VAL A 20 -20.19 -14.25 -4.51
C VAL A 20 -19.46 -13.21 -3.66
N LEU A 21 -20.04 -12.77 -2.53
CA LEU A 21 -19.42 -11.80 -1.62
C LEU A 21 -18.12 -12.31 -0.97
N VAL A 22 -18.03 -13.62 -0.69
CA VAL A 22 -16.82 -14.21 -0.08
C VAL A 22 -15.69 -14.37 -1.10
N VAL A 23 -16.00 -14.70 -2.35
CA VAL A 23 -14.98 -14.93 -3.39
C VAL A 23 -14.31 -13.62 -3.82
N THR A 24 -15.04 -12.52 -3.92
CA THR A 24 -14.48 -11.22 -4.33
C THR A 24 -13.41 -10.72 -3.37
N LEU A 25 -13.58 -10.93 -2.06
CA LEU A 25 -12.60 -10.49 -1.04
C LEU A 25 -11.30 -11.31 -1.03
N ARG A 26 -11.31 -12.56 -1.53
CA ARG A 26 -10.14 -13.46 -1.45
C ARG A 26 -9.19 -13.35 -2.64
N VAL A 27 -9.70 -13.04 -3.83
CA VAL A 27 -8.90 -12.95 -5.06
C VAL A 27 -7.97 -11.73 -5.06
N GLU A 28 -8.31 -10.69 -4.29
CA GLU A 28 -7.62 -9.41 -4.34
C GLU A 28 -6.20 -9.41 -3.70
N ASN A 29 -5.96 -10.27 -2.71
CA ASN A 29 -4.81 -10.11 -1.82
C ASN A 29 -3.45 -10.49 -2.44
N GLN A 30 -3.35 -11.59 -3.19
CA GLN A 30 -2.06 -12.02 -3.76
C GLN A 30 -1.48 -11.01 -4.76
N SER A 31 -2.35 -10.43 -5.60
CA SER A 31 -1.93 -9.39 -6.54
C SER A 31 -1.58 -8.09 -5.81
N SER A 32 -2.31 -7.74 -4.75
CA SER A 32 -2.02 -6.54 -3.94
C SER A 32 -0.67 -6.65 -3.23
N GLU A 33 -0.33 -7.80 -2.66
CA GLU A 33 0.97 -8.05 -2.04
C GLU A 33 2.12 -7.88 -3.03
N ALA A 34 1.98 -8.43 -4.25
CA ALA A 34 2.97 -8.26 -5.31
C ALA A 34 3.11 -6.78 -5.74
N THR A 35 1.99 -6.05 -5.81
CA THR A 35 1.99 -4.60 -6.05
C THR A 35 2.76 -3.85 -4.97
N VAL A 36 2.50 -4.13 -3.68
CA VAL A 36 3.20 -3.49 -2.56
C VAL A 36 4.70 -3.79 -2.61
N ALA A 37 5.10 -5.04 -2.90
CA ALA A 37 6.51 -5.39 -3.03
C ALA A 37 7.21 -4.59 -4.14
N ASN A 38 6.55 -4.40 -5.29
CA ASN A 38 7.10 -3.59 -6.38
C ASN A 38 7.17 -2.10 -6.02
N VAL A 39 6.12 -1.55 -5.41
CA VAL A 39 6.10 -0.17 -4.91
C VAL A 39 7.22 0.07 -3.90
N PHE A 40 7.44 -0.87 -2.98
CA PHE A 40 8.56 -0.79 -2.02
C PHE A 40 9.91 -0.86 -2.72
N ALA A 41 10.09 -1.70 -3.73
CA ALA A 41 11.34 -1.74 -4.49
C ALA A 41 11.65 -0.39 -5.16
N LEU A 42 10.65 0.25 -5.76
CA LEU A 42 10.79 1.57 -6.37
C LEU A 42 11.02 2.68 -5.33
N LEU A 43 10.27 2.69 -4.23
CA LEU A 43 10.43 3.68 -3.15
C LEU A 43 11.81 3.57 -2.50
N ARG A 44 12.30 2.35 -2.27
CA ARG A 44 13.67 2.12 -1.78
C ARG A 44 14.72 2.62 -2.76
N SER A 45 14.49 2.44 -4.06
CA SER A 45 15.38 2.98 -5.08
C SER A 45 15.37 4.51 -5.07
N ALA A 46 14.19 5.12 -4.97
CA ALA A 46 14.05 6.58 -4.86
C ALA A 46 14.72 7.16 -3.60
N LEU A 47 14.58 6.48 -2.46
CA LEU A 47 15.27 6.81 -1.21
C LEU A 47 16.79 6.73 -1.35
N ARG A 48 17.31 5.74 -2.09
CA ARG A 48 18.75 5.64 -2.36
C ARG A 48 19.23 6.81 -3.21
N GLU A 49 18.55 7.12 -4.31
CA GLU A 49 18.89 8.29 -5.14
C GLU A 49 18.84 9.60 -4.35
N TYR A 50 17.89 9.72 -3.42
CA TYR A 50 17.79 10.89 -2.55
C TYR A 50 18.97 10.98 -1.58
N TYR A 51 19.34 9.85 -0.97
CA TYR A 51 20.49 9.77 -0.08
C TYR A 51 21.79 10.11 -0.82
N ASP A 52 21.99 9.57 -2.02
CA ASP A 52 23.19 9.83 -2.83
C ASP A 52 23.31 11.33 -3.19
N PHE A 53 22.19 12.04 -3.31
CA PHE A 53 22.17 13.48 -3.60
C PHE A 53 22.28 14.37 -2.36
N THR A 54 21.61 14.02 -1.25
CA THR A 54 21.48 14.89 -0.06
C THR A 54 22.39 14.48 1.10
N GLY A 55 22.92 13.27 1.10
CA GLY A 55 23.73 12.69 2.17
C GLY A 55 22.94 12.15 3.36
N GLY A 56 21.60 12.07 3.28
CA GLY A 56 20.76 11.53 4.34
C GLY A 56 19.38 11.12 3.85
N PHE A 57 18.62 10.41 4.69
CA PHE A 57 17.22 10.10 4.41
C PHE A 57 16.28 11.15 5.02
N PRO A 58 15.05 11.32 4.48
CA PRO A 58 14.06 12.22 5.05
C PRO A 58 13.78 11.88 6.52
N ASP A 59 13.83 12.89 7.41
CA ASP A 59 13.56 12.70 8.85
C ASP A 59 12.04 12.51 9.11
N PRO A 60 11.61 11.40 9.75
CA PRO A 60 10.21 11.16 10.09
C PRO A 60 9.72 11.91 11.34
N ASN A 61 10.60 12.52 12.14
CA ASN A 61 10.25 13.15 13.42
C ASN A 61 9.78 14.61 13.28
N ASP A 62 9.91 15.18 12.09
CA ASP A 62 9.44 16.53 11.83
C ASP A 62 7.91 16.55 11.65
N ALA A 63 7.27 17.68 11.96
CA ALA A 63 5.81 17.80 12.07
C ALA A 63 5.09 17.40 10.77
N GLY A 64 4.05 16.57 10.90
CA GLY A 64 3.20 16.10 9.80
C GLY A 64 3.13 14.59 9.69
N ASN A 65 2.63 14.11 8.55
CA ASN A 65 2.56 12.68 8.26
C ASN A 65 3.90 12.19 7.67
N ARG A 66 4.46 11.11 8.24
CA ARG A 66 5.79 10.58 7.91
C ARG A 66 5.95 10.22 6.42
N ILE A 67 4.98 9.52 5.83
CA ILE A 67 5.07 9.11 4.43
C ILE A 67 4.88 10.30 3.48
N GLU A 68 4.00 11.24 3.83
CA GLU A 68 3.77 12.46 3.02
C GLU A 68 5.05 13.30 2.94
N ARG A 69 5.73 13.46 4.07
CA ARG A 69 7.03 14.14 4.19
C ARG A 69 8.11 13.45 3.38
N MET A 70 8.21 12.12 3.48
CA MET A 70 9.12 11.33 2.68
C MET A 70 8.85 11.55 1.19
N TYR A 71 7.60 11.43 0.74
CA TYR A 71 7.24 11.60 -0.68
C TYR A 71 7.58 13.00 -1.19
N ALA A 72 7.25 14.05 -0.43
CA ALA A 72 7.57 15.43 -0.77
C ALA A 72 9.09 15.68 -0.83
N ALA A 73 9.86 15.09 0.09
CA ALA A 73 11.32 15.16 0.05
C ALA A 73 11.89 14.48 -1.19
N LEU A 74 11.40 13.28 -1.54
CA LEU A 74 11.80 12.56 -2.75
C LEU A 74 11.44 13.35 -4.03
N GLU A 75 10.32 14.07 -4.05
CA GLU A 75 9.97 14.92 -5.19
C GLU A 75 10.94 16.09 -5.38
N SER A 76 11.68 16.52 -4.36
CA SER A 76 12.66 17.61 -4.48
C SER A 76 13.90 17.23 -5.30
N VAL A 77 14.24 15.95 -5.38
CA VAL A 77 15.41 15.42 -6.11
C VAL A 77 14.98 14.90 -7.49
N PRO A 78 15.59 15.36 -8.60
CA PRO A 78 15.18 14.94 -9.95
C PRO A 78 15.23 13.43 -10.19
N ALA A 79 16.30 12.75 -9.76
CA ALA A 79 16.47 11.30 -9.94
C ALA A 79 15.42 10.49 -9.16
N SER A 80 15.19 10.82 -7.89
CA SER A 80 14.15 10.22 -7.06
C SER A 80 12.75 10.45 -7.66
N ARG A 81 12.45 11.66 -8.14
CA ARG A 81 11.15 12.00 -8.74
C ARG A 81 10.82 11.15 -9.96
N GLU A 82 11.81 10.78 -10.76
CA GLU A 82 11.58 9.90 -11.92
C GLU A 82 11.04 8.54 -11.49
N LEU A 83 11.60 7.96 -10.42
CA LEU A 83 11.16 6.68 -9.85
C LEU A 83 9.75 6.77 -9.24
N LEU A 84 9.40 7.91 -8.62
CA LEU A 84 8.05 8.14 -8.09
C LEU A 84 6.97 8.10 -9.17
N ARG A 85 7.26 8.52 -10.40
CA ARG A 85 6.29 8.46 -11.51
C ARG A 85 5.92 7.01 -11.85
N GLY A 86 6.88 6.09 -11.73
CA GLY A 86 6.61 4.67 -11.88
C GLY A 86 5.61 4.16 -10.84
N ILE A 87 5.77 4.57 -9.58
CA ILE A 87 4.86 4.23 -8.47
C ILE A 87 3.47 4.80 -8.71
N ASP A 88 3.38 6.09 -9.03
CA ASP A 88 2.12 6.77 -9.32
C ASP A 88 1.35 6.01 -10.42
N SER A 89 2.04 5.56 -11.48
CA SER A 89 1.40 4.80 -12.56
C SER A 89 0.85 3.44 -12.11
N ILE A 90 1.52 2.75 -11.18
CA ILE A 90 1.10 1.45 -10.66
C ILE A 90 -0.10 1.62 -9.72
N LEU A 91 -0.04 2.58 -8.80
CA LEU A 91 -1.06 2.79 -7.79
C LEU A 91 -2.33 3.42 -8.37
N VAL A 92 -2.22 4.34 -9.33
CA VAL A 92 -3.39 4.91 -10.04
C VAL A 92 -4.14 3.86 -10.86
N GLN A 93 -3.45 2.85 -11.41
CA GLN A 93 -4.12 1.73 -12.07
C GLN A 93 -4.90 0.84 -11.10
N ARG A 94 -4.55 0.87 -9.81
CA ARG A 94 -5.13 0.00 -8.77
C ARG A 94 -6.17 0.71 -7.91
N LEU A 95 -5.96 1.99 -7.63
CA LEU A 95 -6.79 2.81 -6.77
C LEU A 95 -7.59 3.76 -7.66
N ASP A 96 -8.92 3.64 -7.61
CA ASP A 96 -9.84 4.41 -8.46
C ASP A 96 -9.76 5.93 -8.25
N ASP A 97 -9.09 6.40 -7.18
CA ASP A 97 -8.82 7.81 -6.92
C ASP A 97 -7.31 8.13 -6.97
N PRO A 98 -6.85 8.87 -7.99
CA PRO A 98 -5.46 9.30 -8.11
C PRO A 98 -4.96 10.18 -6.96
N ARG A 99 -5.86 10.84 -6.23
CA ARG A 99 -5.50 11.75 -5.14
C ARG A 99 -5.06 11.02 -3.88
N THR A 100 -5.54 9.80 -3.69
CA THR A 100 -5.14 8.93 -2.58
C THR A 100 -4.09 7.91 -3.01
N ALA A 101 -3.94 7.64 -4.31
CA ALA A 101 -3.06 6.60 -4.81
C ALA A 101 -1.59 6.70 -4.32
N LYS A 102 -1.05 7.90 -4.15
CA LYS A 102 0.38 8.11 -3.89
C LYS A 102 0.87 7.64 -2.51
N MET A 103 -0.05 7.60 -1.54
CA MET A 103 0.30 7.41 -0.13
C MET A 103 -0.36 6.18 0.47
N TYR A 104 -1.27 5.54 -0.28
CA TYR A 104 -2.10 4.47 0.21
C TYR A 104 -1.74 3.15 -0.47
N ASP A 105 -1.80 2.08 0.32
CA ASP A 105 -1.67 0.72 -0.15
C ASP A 105 -2.94 0.25 -0.88
N PRO A 106 -2.89 -0.91 -1.57
CA PRO A 106 -4.04 -1.43 -2.30
C PRO A 106 -5.28 -1.72 -1.44
N TRP A 107 -5.15 -1.79 -0.11
CA TRP A 107 -6.26 -2.00 0.82
C TRP A 107 -6.83 -0.67 1.35
N GLY A 108 -6.31 0.46 0.90
CA GLY A 108 -6.75 1.80 1.28
C GLY A 108 -6.22 2.23 2.65
N THR A 109 -5.14 1.62 3.13
CA THR A 109 -4.42 2.09 4.31
C THR A 109 -3.22 2.91 3.87
N ARG A 110 -2.97 4.04 4.53
CA ARG A 110 -1.78 4.83 4.23
C ARG A 110 -0.52 4.01 4.54
N PHE A 111 0.49 4.01 3.68
CA PHE A 111 1.81 3.44 4.02
C PHE A 111 2.43 4.17 5.22
N ASP A 112 3.25 3.48 5.98
CA ASP A 112 4.07 4.07 7.03
C ASP A 112 5.56 4.08 6.65
N TYR A 113 6.27 5.07 7.18
CA TYR A 113 7.70 5.30 6.96
C TYR A 113 8.39 5.38 8.31
N LEU A 114 9.28 4.42 8.55
CA LEU A 114 10.03 4.27 9.79
C LEU A 114 11.52 4.46 9.47
N TYR A 115 12.11 5.49 10.03
CA TYR A 115 13.54 5.75 9.92
C TYR A 115 14.06 6.22 11.27
N ASP A 116 15.20 5.68 11.67
CA ASP A 116 15.92 6.10 12.85
C ASP A 116 17.27 6.65 12.37
N SER A 117 17.47 7.95 12.54
CA SER A 117 18.71 8.62 12.14
C SER A 117 19.89 8.29 13.05
N GLU A 118 19.65 7.72 14.25
CA GLU A 118 20.70 7.33 15.19
C GLU A 118 21.34 5.98 14.83
N ASP A 119 20.61 5.09 14.14
CA ASP A 119 21.03 3.72 13.82
C ASP A 119 21.71 3.59 12.43
N ASP A 120 21.88 4.70 11.69
CA ASP A 120 22.40 4.76 10.30
C ASP A 120 21.80 3.70 9.35
N SER A 121 20.59 3.22 9.68
CA SER A 121 20.00 2.07 9.03
C SER A 121 19.07 2.52 7.91
N PHE A 122 19.09 1.81 6.79
CA PHE A 122 18.21 2.15 5.66
C PHE A 122 16.75 2.21 6.13
N PRO A 123 15.92 3.19 5.70
CA PRO A 123 14.54 3.31 6.15
C PRO A 123 13.68 2.08 5.86
N THR A 124 12.69 1.84 6.72
CA THR A 124 11.70 0.77 6.57
C THR A 124 10.35 1.33 6.15
N LEU A 125 9.76 0.78 5.10
CA LEU A 125 8.40 1.09 4.67
C LEU A 125 7.47 -0.03 5.14
N VAL A 126 6.27 0.33 5.57
CA VAL A 126 5.29 -0.63 6.11
C VAL A 126 3.94 -0.42 5.46
N SER A 127 3.29 -1.51 5.07
CA SER A 127 1.87 -1.57 4.72
C SER A 127 1.16 -2.41 5.78
N ALA A 128 -0.03 -1.97 6.18
CA ALA A 128 -0.86 -2.67 7.15
C ALA A 128 -1.52 -3.92 6.58
N GLY A 129 -1.37 -4.18 5.27
CA GLY A 129 -1.93 -5.37 4.65
C GLY A 129 -3.46 -5.39 4.60
N PRO A 130 -4.04 -6.57 4.30
CA PRO A 130 -5.48 -6.75 4.18
C PRO A 130 -6.30 -6.39 5.43
N ASP A 131 -5.73 -6.54 6.62
CA ASP A 131 -6.46 -6.27 7.86
C ASP A 131 -6.54 -4.78 8.24
N LYS A 132 -5.76 -3.94 7.53
CA LYS A 132 -5.68 -2.48 7.67
C LYS A 132 -5.22 -2.01 9.05
N LYS A 133 -4.54 -2.86 9.81
CA LYS A 133 -4.06 -2.57 11.16
C LYS A 133 -2.55 -2.80 11.24
N PHE A 134 -1.81 -1.75 11.58
CA PHE A 134 -0.39 -1.89 11.84
C PHE A 134 -0.10 -2.73 13.09
N GLY A 135 1.00 -3.48 13.04
CA GLY A 135 1.50 -4.28 14.16
C GLY A 135 0.94 -5.71 14.21
N THR A 136 0.30 -6.15 13.14
CA THR A 136 -0.27 -7.49 13.00
C THR A 136 0.64 -8.40 12.15
N ALA A 137 0.25 -9.65 11.97
CA ALA A 137 1.09 -10.65 11.30
C ALA A 137 1.16 -10.46 9.77
N ASP A 138 0.20 -9.76 9.18
CA ASP A 138 0.08 -9.45 7.75
C ASP A 138 0.76 -8.13 7.35
N ASP A 139 1.33 -7.39 8.31
CA ASP A 139 2.20 -6.24 8.02
C ASP A 139 3.28 -6.62 6.98
N ILE A 140 3.29 -5.91 5.87
CA ILE A 140 4.30 -6.06 4.82
C ILE A 140 5.38 -5.01 5.05
N ARG A 141 6.63 -5.43 5.21
CA ARG A 141 7.78 -4.55 5.48
C ARG A 141 8.78 -4.59 4.35
N SER A 142 9.40 -3.44 4.07
CA SER A 142 10.38 -3.34 2.99
C SER A 142 11.72 -4.00 3.28
N LYS A 143 12.13 -4.09 4.56
CA LYS A 143 13.20 -4.97 5.01
C LYS A 143 12.63 -6.38 5.11
N GLY A 144 13.25 -7.34 4.40
CA GLY A 144 12.86 -8.74 4.47
C GLY A 144 12.82 -9.22 5.91
N LYS A 145 11.84 -10.08 6.21
CA LYS A 145 11.65 -10.70 7.52
C LYS A 145 12.86 -11.55 7.91
#